data_AF-A8JYI2-F1
#
_entry.id   AF-A8JYI2-F1
#
_cell.length_a   1.000
_cell.length_b   1.000
_cell.length_c   1.000
_cell.angle_alpha   90.00
_cell.angle_beta   90.00
_cell.angle_gamma   90.00
#
_symmetry.space_group_name_H-M   'P 1'
#
loop_
_entity.id
_entity.type
_entity.pdbx_description
1 polymer ?
#
loop_
_entity_poly.entity_id
_entity_poly.type
_entity_poly.pdbx_seq_one_letter_code
_entity_poly.pdbx_strand_id
1 'polypeptide(L)'
;DLVNEGGIMDLWVREARLFKYGSGTGSNFSRLRGEGEKLAGGGKSSGLMSFLKIGDRAAGAIKSGGTTRRAAKMVTVDMDHPDIEAYIDWKGDRGARRFAALVTGSKI
;
A
#
# COMPACT_ATOMS: atom_id res chain seq x y z
N ASP A 1 -13.62 -8.12 0.32
CA ASP A 1 -14.11 -8.07 1.71
C ASP A 1 -13.09 -7.35 2.58
N LEU A 2 -13.49 -6.79 3.73
CA LEU A 2 -12.58 -6.13 4.66
C LEU A 2 -11.90 -7.12 5.61
N VAL A 3 -12.67 -7.95 6.32
CA VAL A 3 -12.20 -8.74 7.49
C VAL A 3 -12.33 -10.26 7.32
N ASN A 4 -13.10 -10.73 6.34
CA ASN A 4 -13.23 -12.16 6.08
C ASN A 4 -11.97 -12.73 5.40
N GLU A 5 -11.87 -14.07 5.37
CA GLU A 5 -10.78 -14.77 4.66
C GLU A 5 -10.70 -14.34 3.19
N GLY A 6 -9.49 -14.08 2.69
CA GLY A 6 -9.29 -13.50 1.36
C GLY A 6 -9.62 -12.00 1.26
N GLY A 7 -10.04 -11.35 2.35
CA GLY A 7 -10.19 -9.90 2.48
C GLY A 7 -8.86 -9.16 2.64
N ILE A 8 -8.93 -7.82 2.68
CA ILE A 8 -7.73 -6.99 2.73
C ILE A 8 -6.97 -7.12 4.06
N MET A 9 -7.67 -7.26 5.19
CA MET A 9 -7.00 -7.42 6.48
C MET A 9 -6.34 -8.79 6.60
N ASP A 10 -6.95 -9.84 6.04
CA ASP A 10 -6.33 -11.16 5.93
C ASP A 10 -5.06 -11.13 5.05
N LEU A 11 -5.11 -10.43 3.90
CA LEU A 11 -3.93 -10.20 3.07
C LEU A 11 -2.80 -9.57 3.90
N TRP A 12 -3.09 -8.51 4.66
CA TRP A 12 -2.07 -7.83 5.46
C TRP A 12 -1.47 -8.71 6.57
N VAL A 13 -2.28 -9.56 7.21
CA VAL A 13 -1.76 -10.54 8.18
C VAL A 13 -0.78 -11.49 7.51
N ARG A 14 -1.10 -12.01 6.32
CA ARG A 14 -0.21 -12.88 5.55
C ARG A 14 1.07 -12.17 5.12
N GLU A 15 0.97 -10.94 4.65
CA GLU A 15 2.14 -10.14 4.26
C GLU A 15 3.03 -9.78 5.44
N ALA A 16 2.46 -9.42 6.59
CA ALA A 16 3.21 -9.12 7.80
C ALA A 16 4.03 -10.34 8.28
N ARG A 17 3.48 -11.55 8.14
CA ARG A 17 4.24 -12.78 8.40
C ARG A 17 5.43 -12.91 7.46
N LEU A 18 5.24 -12.68 6.16
CA LEU A 18 6.34 -12.70 5.18
C LEU A 18 7.42 -11.66 5.49
N PHE A 19 7.01 -10.43 5.83
CA PHE A 19 7.94 -9.38 6.24
C PHE A 19 8.72 -9.76 7.49
N LYS A 20 8.06 -10.33 8.51
CA LYS A 20 8.70 -10.80 9.74
C LYS A 20 9.85 -11.77 9.45
N TYR A 21 9.71 -12.63 8.45
CA TYR A 21 10.72 -13.62 8.07
C TYR A 21 11.67 -13.15 6.95
N GLY A 22 11.69 -11.85 6.64
CA GLY A 22 12.70 -11.27 5.74
C GLY A 22 12.32 -11.26 4.27
N SER A 23 11.09 -11.66 3.93
CA SER A 23 10.61 -11.71 2.55
C SER A 23 9.84 -10.44 2.18
N GLY A 24 9.87 -10.06 0.90
CA GLY A 24 9.01 -9.02 0.34
C GLY A 24 7.72 -9.61 -0.21
N THR A 25 6.76 -8.75 -0.57
CA THR A 25 5.48 -9.18 -1.13
C THR A 25 5.07 -8.37 -2.34
N GLY A 26 4.24 -8.97 -3.19
CA GLY A 26 3.59 -8.32 -4.32
C GLY A 26 2.10 -8.64 -4.29
N SER A 27 1.23 -7.66 -4.53
CA SER A 27 -0.21 -7.90 -4.62
C SER A 27 -0.88 -6.97 -5.61
N ASN A 28 -1.89 -7.50 -6.29
CA ASN A 28 -2.75 -6.75 -7.20
C ASN A 28 -3.94 -6.16 -6.41
N PHE A 29 -4.14 -4.85 -6.56
CA PHE A 29 -5.21 -4.07 -5.92
C PHE A 29 -6.28 -3.58 -6.90
N SER A 30 -6.25 -3.99 -8.16
CA SER A 30 -7.19 -3.59 -9.22
C SER A 30 -8.63 -3.99 -8.94
N ARG A 31 -8.84 -4.97 -8.05
CA ARG A 31 -10.19 -5.38 -7.61
C ARG A 31 -10.73 -4.55 -6.44
N LEU A 32 -9.93 -3.63 -5.90
CA LEU A 32 -10.42 -2.74 -4.86
C LEU A 32 -11.38 -1.73 -5.48
N ARG A 33 -12.34 -1.30 -4.68
CA ARG A 33 -13.37 -0.37 -5.14
C ARG A 33 -12.81 1.05 -5.19
N GLY A 34 -13.10 1.80 -6.26
CA GLY A 34 -12.71 3.20 -6.40
C GLY A 34 -13.27 4.11 -5.30
N GLU A 35 -12.71 5.31 -5.17
CA GLU A 35 -13.21 6.31 -4.23
C GLU A 35 -14.65 6.73 -4.59
N GLY A 36 -15.53 6.84 -3.58
CA GLY A 36 -16.89 7.34 -3.77
C GLY A 36 -17.91 6.32 -4.31
N GLU A 37 -17.48 5.16 -4.79
CA GLU A 37 -18.37 4.09 -5.24
C GLU A 37 -19.20 3.49 -4.08
N LYS A 38 -20.39 2.97 -4.40
CA LYS A 38 -21.35 2.48 -3.38
C LYS A 38 -20.89 1.18 -2.72
N LEU A 39 -21.12 1.08 -1.41
CA LEU A 39 -20.94 -0.14 -0.64
C LEU A 39 -22.26 -0.89 -0.48
N ALA A 40 -22.19 -2.23 -0.43
CA ALA A 40 -23.38 -3.08 -0.25
C ALA A 40 -24.10 -2.83 1.09
N GLY A 41 -23.36 -2.50 2.15
CA GLY A 41 -23.90 -2.16 3.46
C GLY A 41 -24.33 -0.69 3.63
N GLY A 42 -24.33 0.10 2.56
CA GLY A 42 -24.56 1.54 2.60
C GLY A 42 -23.27 2.36 2.75
N GLY A 43 -23.34 3.64 2.36
CA GLY A 43 -22.18 4.53 2.32
C GLY A 43 -21.35 4.43 1.03
N LYS A 44 -20.15 5.02 1.08
CA LYS A 44 -19.23 5.14 -0.05
C LYS A 44 -17.85 4.57 0.30
N SER A 45 -17.18 4.01 -0.70
CA SER A 45 -15.81 3.53 -0.61
C SER A 45 -14.84 4.68 -0.34
N SER A 46 -13.85 4.42 0.51
CA SER A 46 -12.71 5.32 0.76
C SER A 46 -11.62 5.23 -0.32
N GLY A 47 -11.84 4.40 -1.34
CA GLY A 47 -10.95 4.24 -2.49
C GLY A 47 -9.64 3.52 -2.20
N LEU A 48 -8.92 3.23 -3.28
CA LEU A 48 -7.63 2.58 -3.31
C LEU A 48 -6.60 3.25 -2.40
N MET A 49 -6.50 4.57 -2.51
CA MET A 49 -5.44 5.34 -1.87
C MET A 49 -5.49 5.30 -0.35
N SER A 50 -6.69 5.19 0.24
CA SER A 50 -6.85 5.07 1.70
C SER A 50 -6.13 3.84 2.25
N PHE A 51 -6.32 2.68 1.62
CA PHE A 51 -5.68 1.43 2.02
C PHE A 51 -4.18 1.41 1.70
N LEU A 52 -3.77 1.92 0.54
CA LEU A 52 -2.35 1.93 0.17
C LEU A 52 -1.51 2.82 1.11
N LYS A 53 -2.05 3.95 1.55
CA LYS A 53 -1.39 4.83 2.53
C LYS A 53 -1.20 4.14 3.89
N ILE A 54 -2.19 3.37 4.36
CA ILE A 54 -2.07 2.58 5.60
C ILE A 54 -1.04 1.47 5.42
N GLY A 55 -1.12 0.70 4.33
CA GLY A 55 -0.19 -0.38 4.03
C GLY A 55 1.27 0.09 3.93
N ASP A 56 1.51 1.26 3.34
CA ASP A 56 2.84 1.89 3.27
C ASP A 56 3.41 2.19 4.66
N ARG A 57 2.58 2.76 5.55
CA ARG A 57 2.97 3.05 6.93
C ARG A 57 3.23 1.75 7.72
N ALA A 58 2.37 0.75 7.55
CA ALA A 58 2.52 -0.55 8.19
C ALA A 58 3.81 -1.26 7.75
N ALA A 59 4.08 -1.33 6.44
CA ALA A 59 5.33 -1.91 5.92
C ALA A 59 6.56 -1.12 6.41
N GLY A 60 6.49 0.21 6.48
CA GLY A 60 7.56 1.05 7.02
C GLY A 60 7.88 0.78 8.51
N ALA A 61 6.88 0.40 9.31
CA ALA A 61 7.07 0.07 10.72
C ALA A 61 7.74 -1.30 10.92
N ILE A 62 7.56 -2.24 10.00
CA ILE A 62 8.07 -3.62 10.14
C ILE A 62 9.55 -3.68 9.73
N LYS A 63 10.38 -4.12 10.68
CA LYS A 63 11.77 -4.52 10.43
C LYS A 63 11.78 -5.92 9.82
N SER A 64 12.18 -6.02 8.57
CA SER A 64 12.11 -7.27 7.82
C SER A 64 13.17 -8.26 8.30
N GLY A 65 12.76 -9.49 8.62
CA GLY A 65 13.65 -10.54 9.11
C GLY A 65 14.23 -10.27 10.51
N GLY A 66 13.67 -9.32 11.26
CA GLY A 66 14.27 -8.83 12.52
C GLY A 66 15.55 -8.00 12.33
N THR A 67 15.92 -7.69 11.08
CA THR A 67 17.14 -6.95 10.73
C THR A 67 16.88 -5.44 10.60
N THR A 68 17.90 -4.66 10.26
CA THR A 68 17.77 -3.21 10.01
C THR A 68 17.04 -2.89 8.69
N ARG A 69 16.77 -3.89 7.82
CA ARG A 69 16.09 -3.70 6.54
C ARG A 69 14.59 -3.46 6.73
N ARG A 70 14.02 -2.53 5.96
CA ARG A 70 12.57 -2.29 5.90
C ARG A 70 11.86 -3.35 5.05
N ALA A 71 10.61 -3.65 5.41
CA ALA A 71 9.75 -4.46 4.57
C ALA A 71 9.57 -3.81 3.19
N ALA A 72 9.49 -4.65 2.15
CA ALA A 72 9.29 -4.22 0.78
C ALA A 72 7.96 -4.78 0.26
N LYS A 73 7.04 -3.89 -0.11
CA LYS A 73 5.77 -4.23 -0.73
C LYS A 73 5.70 -3.64 -2.14
N MET A 74 5.43 -4.50 -3.11
CA MET A 74 5.08 -4.15 -4.47
C MET A 74 3.55 -4.19 -4.63
N VAL A 75 3.00 -3.20 -5.33
CA VAL A 75 1.56 -3.06 -5.57
C VAL A 75 1.37 -2.89 -7.06
N THR A 76 0.49 -3.71 -7.65
CA THR A 76 0.04 -3.55 -9.04
C THR A 76 -1.42 -3.09 -9.08
N VAL A 77 -1.72 -2.24 -10.04
CA VAL A 77 -3.06 -1.69 -10.30
C VAL A 77 -3.23 -1.63 -11.81
N ASP A 78 -4.39 -2.04 -12.29
CA ASP A 78 -4.71 -2.06 -13.72
C ASP A 78 -4.97 -0.63 -14.19
N MET A 79 -4.64 -0.34 -15.45
CA MET A 79 -4.67 1.03 -16.00
C MET A 79 -6.09 1.62 -16.05
N ASP A 80 -7.11 0.76 -16.06
CA ASP A 80 -8.53 1.11 -16.11
C ASP A 80 -9.17 1.29 -14.73
N HIS A 81 -8.40 1.14 -13.65
CA HIS A 81 -8.91 1.35 -12.30
C HIS A 81 -9.30 2.83 -12.09
N PRO A 82 -10.46 3.14 -11.48
CA PRO A 82 -10.94 4.52 -11.31
C PRO A 82 -9.95 5.45 -10.57
N ASP A 83 -9.20 4.90 -9.61
CA ASP A 83 -8.19 5.65 -8.84
C ASP A 83 -6.76 5.60 -9.45
N ILE A 84 -6.61 5.22 -10.73
CA ILE A 84 -5.28 5.01 -11.35
C ILE A 84 -4.43 6.29 -11.38
N GLU A 85 -5.01 7.43 -11.72
CA GLU A 85 -4.29 8.71 -11.79
C GLU A 85 -3.76 9.10 -10.40
N ALA A 86 -4.61 9.01 -9.38
CA ALA A 86 -4.23 9.25 -7.99
C ALA A 86 -3.13 8.29 -7.50
N TYR A 87 -3.15 7.03 -7.96
CA TYR A 87 -2.09 6.07 -7.66
C TYR A 87 -0.75 6.45 -8.31
N ILE A 88 -0.76 6.86 -9.58
CA ILE A 88 0.42 7.30 -10.32
C ILE A 88 1.02 8.55 -9.68
N ASP A 89 0.20 9.57 -9.43
CA ASP A 89 0.62 10.82 -8.82
C ASP A 89 1.25 10.60 -7.45
N TRP A 90 0.67 9.72 -6.63
CA TRP A 90 1.22 9.38 -5.31
C TRP A 90 2.59 8.69 -5.38
N LYS A 91 2.87 7.95 -6.45
CA LYS A 91 4.19 7.36 -6.69
C LYS A 91 5.17 8.42 -7.18
N GLY A 92 4.74 9.32 -8.06
CA GLY A 92 5.51 10.45 -8.56
C GLY A 92 5.96 11.40 -7.44
N ASP A 93 5.01 11.93 -6.67
CA ASP A 93 5.26 12.87 -5.56
C ASP A 93 6.25 12.32 -4.54
N ARG A 94 6.12 11.04 -4.19
CA ARG A 94 7.05 10.40 -3.25
C ARG A 94 8.41 10.13 -3.86
N GLY A 95 8.46 9.78 -5.14
CA GLY A 95 9.71 9.68 -5.89
C GLY A 95 10.47 11.00 -5.83
N ALA A 96 9.79 12.10 -6.15
CA ALA A 96 10.34 13.45 -6.09
C ALA A 96 10.80 13.83 -4.68
N ARG A 97 10.00 13.58 -3.63
CA ARG A 97 10.39 13.86 -2.24
C ARG A 97 11.59 13.03 -1.78
N ARG A 98 11.66 11.74 -2.14
CA ARG A 98 12.80 10.88 -1.81
C ARG A 98 14.05 11.35 -2.54
N PHE A 99 13.93 11.72 -3.80
CA PHE A 99 15.03 12.28 -4.58
C PHE A 99 15.51 13.60 -3.97
N ALA A 100 14.60 14.51 -3.61
CA ALA A 100 14.94 15.75 -2.94
C ALA A 100 15.68 15.49 -1.62
N ALA A 101 15.21 14.56 -0.77
CA ALA A 101 15.88 14.20 0.49
C ALA A 101 17.26 13.56 0.29
N LEU A 102 17.47 12.84 -0.82
CA LEU A 102 18.78 12.30 -1.20
C LEU A 102 19.74 13.42 -1.59
N VAL A 103 19.27 14.38 -2.41
CA VAL A 103 20.09 15.48 -2.93
C VAL A 103 20.41 16.52 -1.86
N THR A 104 19.47 16.84 -0.98
CA THR A 104 19.64 17.89 0.05
C THR A 104 20.35 17.39 1.31
N GLY A 105 20.68 16.09 1.39
CA GLY A 105 21.26 15.47 2.57
C GLY A 105 20.26 15.46 3.72
N SER A 106 19.40 14.45 3.74
CA SER A 106 18.31 14.21 4.71
C SER A 106 18.58 14.78 6.12
N LYS A 107 18.23 16.05 6.34
CA LYS A 107 18.16 16.64 7.68
C LYS A 107 16.84 16.17 8.29
N ILE A 108 16.96 15.23 9.22
CA ILE A 108 15.90 14.85 10.16
C ILE A 108 15.63 16.05 11.07
#